data_AF-A0A453NTH9-F1
#
_entry.id   AF-A0A453NTH9-F1
#
_cell.length_a   1.000
_cell.length_b   1.000
_cell.length_c   1.000
_cell.angle_alpha   90.00
_cell.angle_beta   90.00
_cell.angle_gamma   90.00
#
_symmetry.space_group_name_H-M   'P 1'
#
loop_
_entity.id
_entity.type
_entity.pdbx_description
1 polymer ?
#
loop_
_entity_poly.entity_id
_entity_poly.type
_entity_poly.pdbx_seq_one_letter_code
_entity_poly.pdbx_strand_id
1 'polypeptide(L)'
;MLKLEEQQFLGEAICNLSDVITKQNRLFTLKLGVSEHNLPNPSKFGELTVQAEESAGSKALMEMVFHCSDLEIKDLLSKSDPFLLISRMSENGTPVPICKTEVRKNDLNPKWKPVIMNLQQVGSKENPLMIECFNFSSNGKHDLVGKIVKSVAELENMYHSGNGENFFVPASNAHDCHSKEVLKSQVYVEKYLENSRHTFIDYISAGCQLNLMVAIDYTASNGNPRLPDSLHYIDPSGRPNAYQRGNTGDWRYTTVL
;
A
#
# COMPACT_ATOMS: atom_id res chain seq x y z
N MET A 1 20.76 -5.45 -27.97
CA MET A 1 19.95 -4.31 -27.50
C MET A 1 19.66 -3.44 -28.71
N LEU A 2 18.40 -3.08 -28.96
CA LEU A 2 18.01 -2.27 -30.11
C LEU A 2 18.52 -0.82 -29.91
N LYS A 3 19.14 -0.24 -30.95
CA LYS A 3 19.54 1.17 -30.96
C LYS A 3 18.43 1.99 -31.63
N LEU A 4 17.78 2.86 -30.84
CA LEU A 4 16.63 3.65 -31.29
C LEU A 4 17.01 4.70 -32.34
N GLU A 5 18.22 5.23 -32.28
CA GLU A 5 18.77 6.22 -33.23
C GLU A 5 18.93 5.68 -34.67
N GLU A 6 19.01 4.35 -34.83
CA GLU A 6 19.11 3.68 -36.12
C GLU A 6 17.72 3.29 -36.67
N GLN A 7 16.64 3.56 -35.94
CA GLN A 7 15.27 3.22 -36.34
C GLN A 7 14.52 4.43 -36.94
N GLN A 8 13.54 4.15 -37.81
CA GLN A 8 12.65 5.18 -38.32
C GLN A 8 11.66 5.63 -37.25
N PHE A 9 11.65 6.92 -36.93
CA PHE A 9 10.64 7.51 -36.05
C PHE A 9 9.29 7.62 -36.76
N LEU A 10 8.24 7.07 -36.14
CA LEU A 10 6.88 7.03 -36.70
C LEU A 10 5.94 8.10 -36.09
N GLY A 11 6.33 8.73 -34.98
CA GLY A 11 5.53 9.73 -34.28
C GLY A 11 5.47 9.48 -32.78
N GLU A 12 4.90 10.45 -32.07
CA GLU A 12 4.72 10.46 -30.63
C GLU A 12 3.32 10.96 -30.24
N ALA A 13 2.88 10.59 -29.05
CA ALA A 13 1.68 11.10 -28.43
C ALA A 13 1.85 11.15 -26.91
N ILE A 14 1.13 12.07 -26.27
CA ILE A 14 1.15 12.29 -24.83
C ILE A 14 -0.28 12.18 -24.30
N CYS A 15 -0.47 11.45 -23.22
CA CYS A 15 -1.72 11.39 -22.47
C CYS A 15 -1.44 11.19 -20.98
N ASN A 16 -2.44 11.49 -20.14
CA ASN A 16 -2.39 11.11 -18.73
C ASN A 16 -2.89 9.68 -18.57
N LEU A 17 -2.39 8.97 -17.56
CA LEU A 17 -2.91 7.64 -17.22
C LEU A 17 -4.42 7.69 -16.92
N SER A 18 -4.90 8.79 -16.29
CA SER A 18 -6.31 9.05 -16.00
C SER A 18 -7.20 9.01 -17.26
N ASP A 19 -6.70 9.45 -18.40
CA ASP A 19 -7.47 9.50 -19.66
C ASP A 19 -7.80 8.09 -20.18
N VAL A 20 -6.99 7.10 -19.79
CA VAL A 20 -7.17 5.69 -20.14
C VAL A 20 -7.99 4.95 -19.09
N ILE A 21 -7.62 5.04 -17.81
CA ILE A 21 -8.24 4.25 -16.73
C ILE A 21 -9.69 4.67 -16.41
N THR A 22 -10.10 5.88 -16.78
CA THR A 22 -11.47 6.38 -16.59
C THR A 22 -12.43 5.95 -17.70
N LYS A 23 -11.93 5.39 -18.81
CA LYS A 23 -12.78 4.88 -19.89
C LYS A 23 -13.41 3.55 -19.46
N GLN A 24 -14.68 3.36 -19.77
CA GLN A 24 -15.42 2.13 -19.44
C GLN A 24 -14.75 0.86 -20.04
N ASN A 25 -14.18 0.98 -21.25
CA ASN A 25 -13.45 -0.10 -21.90
C ASN A 25 -11.93 -0.05 -21.67
N ARG A 26 -11.44 0.94 -20.91
CA ARG A 26 -10.01 1.18 -20.64
C ARG A 26 -9.12 1.23 -21.88
N LEU A 27 -9.70 1.62 -23.01
CA LEU A 27 -9.04 1.79 -24.29
C LEU A 27 -9.01 3.27 -24.65
N PHE A 28 -7.84 3.76 -25.04
CA PHE A 28 -7.66 5.13 -25.48
C PHE A 28 -6.82 5.19 -26.75
N THR A 29 -7.39 5.79 -27.79
CA THR A 29 -6.74 5.93 -29.11
C THR A 29 -6.24 7.35 -29.28
N LEU A 30 -4.94 7.46 -29.53
CA LEU A 30 -4.18 8.69 -29.71
C LEU A 30 -3.73 8.82 -31.15
N LYS A 31 -3.84 10.03 -31.71
CA LYS A 31 -3.23 10.34 -33.00
C LYS A 31 -1.76 10.68 -32.78
N LEU A 32 -0.90 10.04 -33.56
CA LEU A 32 0.54 10.30 -33.48
C LEU A 32 0.87 11.64 -34.17
N GLY A 33 1.82 12.38 -33.61
CA GLY A 33 2.34 13.64 -34.11
C GLY A 33 3.84 13.75 -33.91
N VAL A 34 4.40 14.95 -34.08
CA VAL A 34 5.81 15.25 -33.80
C VAL A 34 5.87 16.58 -33.04
N SER A 35 6.31 16.58 -31.79
CA SER A 35 6.62 17.80 -31.04
C SER A 35 8.05 18.25 -31.36
N GLU A 36 8.30 18.70 -32.59
CA GLU A 36 9.37 19.66 -32.88
C GLU A 36 9.26 20.20 -34.31
N HIS A 37 9.07 21.52 -34.41
CA HIS A 37 9.23 22.40 -35.57
C HIS A 37 8.62 21.97 -36.94
N ASN A 38 7.46 22.58 -37.24
CA ASN A 38 7.02 22.96 -38.59
C ASN A 38 6.97 21.86 -39.68
N LEU A 39 6.15 20.82 -39.51
CA LEU A 39 5.63 20.07 -40.67
C LEU A 39 4.10 20.18 -40.79
N PRO A 40 3.54 20.40 -42.00
CA PRO A 40 2.18 20.93 -42.16
C PRO A 40 1.06 19.89 -42.10
N ASN A 41 1.31 18.63 -41.72
CA ASN A 41 0.27 17.59 -41.82
C ASN A 41 0.33 16.52 -40.71
N PRO A 42 -0.52 16.64 -39.67
CA PRO A 42 -0.71 15.61 -38.64
C PRO A 42 -1.41 14.33 -39.15
N SER A 43 -1.75 14.23 -40.45
CA SER A 43 -2.58 13.15 -41.02
C SER A 43 -1.83 11.89 -41.48
N LYS A 44 -0.50 11.80 -41.31
CA LYS A 44 0.31 10.70 -41.86
C LYS A 44 0.91 9.73 -40.84
N PHE A 45 0.79 9.98 -39.55
CA PHE A 45 1.55 9.26 -38.52
C PHE A 45 0.79 8.08 -37.89
N GLY A 46 -0.47 7.86 -38.29
CA GLY A 46 -1.30 6.77 -37.76
C GLY A 46 -1.81 7.04 -36.35
N GLU A 47 -2.31 5.99 -35.72
CA GLU A 47 -2.92 6.04 -34.38
C GLU A 47 -2.30 4.99 -33.47
N LEU A 48 -2.14 5.35 -32.19
CA LEU A 48 -1.69 4.47 -31.12
C LEU A 48 -2.87 4.19 -30.19
N THR A 49 -3.25 2.92 -30.03
CA THR A 49 -4.26 2.52 -29.05
C THR A 49 -3.58 1.93 -27.82
N VAL A 50 -3.87 2.51 -26.65
CA VAL A 50 -3.37 2.05 -25.35
C VAL A 50 -4.52 1.39 -24.61
N GLN A 51 -4.29 0.18 -24.10
CA GLN A 51 -5.19 -0.53 -23.21
C GLN A 51 -4.56 -0.61 -21.82
N ALA A 52 -5.32 -0.23 -20.80
CA ALA A 52 -4.90 -0.35 -19.41
C ALA A 52 -5.63 -1.51 -18.73
N GLU A 53 -4.89 -2.35 -18.01
CA GLU A 53 -5.44 -3.43 -17.20
C GLU A 53 -4.89 -3.35 -15.78
N GLU A 54 -5.76 -3.56 -14.81
CA GLU A 54 -5.35 -3.67 -13.43
C GLU A 54 -4.76 -5.07 -13.21
N SER A 55 -3.57 -5.13 -12.60
CA SER A 55 -2.94 -6.42 -12.27
C SER A 55 -3.90 -7.26 -11.43
N ALA A 56 -4.07 -8.54 -11.79
CA ALA A 56 -4.99 -9.44 -11.11
C ALA A 56 -4.79 -9.48 -9.59
N GLY A 57 -3.55 -9.28 -9.12
CA GLY A 57 -3.26 -9.28 -7.69
C GLY A 57 -3.75 -8.05 -6.91
N SER A 58 -4.07 -6.95 -7.58
CA SER A 58 -4.61 -5.74 -6.93
C SER A 58 -5.97 -5.95 -6.27
N LYS A 59 -6.76 -6.92 -6.79
CA LYS A 59 -8.12 -7.20 -6.34
C LYS A 59 -8.17 -8.24 -5.23
N ALA A 60 -7.13 -9.07 -5.13
CA ALA A 60 -7.07 -10.17 -4.20
C ALA A 60 -6.84 -9.68 -2.77
N LEU A 61 -7.77 -10.02 -1.89
CA LEU A 61 -7.66 -9.87 -0.45
C LEU A 61 -7.58 -11.24 0.20
N MET A 62 -6.62 -11.38 1.10
CA MET A 62 -6.44 -12.56 1.92
C MET A 62 -6.91 -12.21 3.33
N GLU A 63 -7.99 -12.86 3.76
CA GLU A 63 -8.49 -12.80 5.11
C GLU A 63 -7.96 -14.00 5.89
N MET A 64 -7.31 -13.74 7.03
CA MET A 64 -6.73 -14.77 7.89
C MET A 64 -7.17 -14.59 9.35
N VAL A 65 -7.48 -15.70 10.02
CA VAL A 65 -7.68 -15.73 11.47
C VAL A 65 -6.54 -16.53 12.08
N PHE A 66 -5.76 -15.86 12.92
CA PHE A 66 -4.67 -16.48 13.66
C PHE A 66 -5.12 -16.88 15.06
N HIS A 67 -4.57 -17.99 15.55
CA HIS A 67 -4.55 -18.27 16.98
C HIS A 67 -3.20 -18.86 17.39
N CYS A 68 -2.88 -18.77 18.67
CA CYS A 68 -1.72 -19.41 19.26
C CYS A 68 -2.12 -20.41 20.33
N SER A 69 -1.17 -21.29 20.69
CA SER A 69 -1.28 -22.16 21.86
C SER A 69 -0.01 -22.08 22.72
N ASP A 70 -0.18 -22.29 24.02
CA ASP A 70 0.90 -22.44 25.00
C ASP A 70 1.97 -21.33 24.90
N LEU A 71 1.55 -20.06 24.82
CA LEU A 71 2.48 -18.93 24.79
C LEU A 71 3.37 -18.90 26.04
N GLU A 72 4.68 -18.88 25.85
CA GLU A 72 5.68 -18.83 26.91
C GLU A 72 6.04 -17.37 27.23
N ILE A 73 5.32 -16.77 28.18
CA ILE A 73 5.59 -15.39 28.63
C ILE A 73 6.48 -15.47 29.88
N LYS A 74 7.74 -15.01 29.73
CA LYS A 74 8.82 -15.22 30.71
C LYS A 74 8.51 -14.66 32.10
N ASP A 75 7.76 -13.57 32.18
CA ASP A 75 7.46 -12.91 33.44
C ASP A 75 6.14 -13.46 34.03
N LEU A 76 6.24 -14.40 34.96
CA LEU A 76 5.13 -15.02 35.70
C LEU A 76 4.26 -14.01 36.50
N LEU A 77 4.73 -12.78 36.70
CA LEU A 77 4.00 -11.69 37.34
C LEU A 77 3.43 -10.68 36.33
N SER A 78 3.78 -10.81 35.05
CA SER A 78 3.29 -9.96 33.97
C SER A 78 1.95 -10.48 33.46
N LYS A 79 1.08 -9.56 33.04
CA LYS A 79 -0.15 -9.93 32.32
C LYS A 79 0.23 -10.49 30.96
N SER A 80 -0.44 -11.56 30.57
CA SER A 80 -0.29 -12.17 29.25
C SER A 80 -1.20 -11.46 28.27
N ASP A 81 -0.75 -10.33 27.74
CA ASP A 81 -1.53 -9.48 26.85
C ASP A 81 -1.03 -9.56 25.38
N PRO A 82 -1.15 -10.70 24.67
CA PRO A 82 -0.47 -10.88 23.38
C PRO A 82 -1.15 -10.19 22.19
N PHE A 83 -0.34 -9.80 21.22
CA PHE A 83 -0.75 -9.38 19.88
C PHE A 83 0.28 -9.81 18.83
N LEU A 84 -0.14 -9.87 17.56
CA LEU A 84 0.72 -10.15 16.42
C LEU A 84 1.06 -8.87 15.67
N LEU A 85 2.32 -8.78 15.24
CA LEU A 85 2.81 -7.83 14.24
C LEU A 85 3.26 -8.61 13.01
N ILE A 86 2.64 -8.33 11.86
CA ILE A 86 2.96 -8.95 10.58
C ILE A 86 3.70 -7.92 9.74
N SER A 87 4.92 -8.26 9.34
CA SER A 87 5.81 -7.40 8.57
C SER A 87 6.23 -8.10 7.27
N ARG A 88 6.25 -7.35 6.18
CA ARG A 88 6.90 -7.80 4.95
C ARG A 88 8.40 -7.54 5.04
N MET A 89 9.22 -8.40 4.45
CA MET A 89 10.64 -8.12 4.31
C MET A 89 10.86 -7.21 3.10
N SER A 90 11.51 -6.06 3.28
CA SER A 90 11.96 -5.23 2.16
C SER A 90 13.17 -5.86 1.47
N GLU A 91 13.50 -5.39 0.26
CA GLU A 91 14.70 -5.82 -0.49
C GLU A 91 15.99 -5.63 0.31
N ASN A 92 16.02 -4.62 1.18
CA ASN A 92 17.16 -4.31 2.06
C ASN A 92 17.16 -5.16 3.34
N GLY A 93 16.30 -6.18 3.44
CA GLY A 93 16.17 -7.06 4.60
C GLY A 93 15.53 -6.41 5.84
N THR A 94 15.04 -5.17 5.74
CA THR A 94 14.37 -4.48 6.85
C THR A 94 12.89 -4.88 6.88
N PRO A 95 12.35 -5.37 8.02
CA PRO A 95 10.93 -5.66 8.15
C PRO A 95 10.12 -4.36 8.14
N VAL A 96 9.09 -4.31 7.29
CA VAL A 96 8.13 -3.21 7.20
C VAL A 96 6.78 -3.71 7.69
N PRO A 97 6.26 -3.18 8.81
CA PRO A 97 4.95 -3.57 9.33
C PRO A 97 3.83 -3.30 8.32
N ILE A 98 2.98 -4.30 8.10
CA ILE A 98 1.84 -4.21 7.18
C ILE A 98 0.51 -4.52 7.87
N CYS A 99 0.53 -5.25 8.98
CA CYS A 99 -0.67 -5.57 9.74
C CYS A 99 -0.35 -5.77 11.22
N LYS A 100 -1.31 -5.46 12.09
CA LYS A 100 -1.24 -5.66 13.54
C LYS A 100 -2.60 -6.13 14.05
N THR A 101 -2.63 -7.15 14.91
CA THR A 101 -3.87 -7.60 15.55
C THR A 101 -4.22 -6.76 16.79
N GLU A 102 -5.42 -6.94 17.32
CA GLU A 102 -5.77 -6.41 18.63
C GLU A 102 -4.98 -7.11 19.75
N VAL A 103 -4.84 -6.43 20.89
CA VAL A 103 -4.31 -7.04 22.11
C VAL A 103 -5.38 -7.90 22.75
N ARG A 104 -5.09 -9.19 22.96
CA ARG A 104 -5.88 -10.08 23.82
C ARG A 104 -5.38 -9.97 25.24
N LYS A 105 -6.26 -9.87 26.23
CA LYS A 105 -5.86 -9.66 27.63
C LYS A 105 -5.83 -10.95 28.42
N ASN A 106 -4.77 -11.17 29.19
CA ASN A 106 -4.55 -12.36 30.02
C ASN A 106 -4.85 -13.70 29.31
N ASP A 107 -4.36 -13.87 28.09
CA ASP A 107 -4.67 -15.03 27.24
C ASP A 107 -3.39 -15.67 26.70
N LEU A 108 -3.13 -16.93 27.08
CA LEU A 108 -1.97 -17.70 26.58
C LEU A 108 -2.32 -18.54 25.33
N ASN A 109 -3.60 -18.57 24.94
CA ASN A 109 -4.08 -19.27 23.75
C ASN A 109 -4.95 -18.32 22.91
N PRO A 110 -4.42 -17.12 22.57
CA PRO A 110 -5.21 -16.07 21.94
C PRO A 110 -5.70 -16.50 20.57
N LYS A 111 -6.96 -16.17 20.28
CA LYS A 111 -7.52 -16.16 18.93
C LYS A 111 -7.86 -14.73 18.55
N TRP A 112 -7.30 -14.18 17.49
CA TRP A 112 -7.55 -12.78 17.10
C TRP A 112 -8.71 -12.63 16.13
N LYS A 113 -9.17 -11.39 15.93
CA LYS A 113 -10.09 -11.05 14.84
C LYS A 113 -9.42 -11.27 13.47
N PRO A 114 -10.20 -11.44 12.40
CA PRO A 114 -9.66 -11.59 11.07
C PRO A 114 -8.78 -10.39 10.69
N VAL A 115 -7.59 -10.67 10.17
CA VAL A 115 -6.75 -9.69 9.50
C VAL A 115 -6.98 -9.77 8.00
N ILE A 116 -6.94 -8.61 7.33
CA ILE A 116 -7.12 -8.51 5.89
C ILE A 116 -5.86 -7.88 5.31
N MET A 117 -5.23 -8.58 4.38
CA MET A 117 -4.07 -8.09 3.63
C MET A 117 -4.36 -8.19 2.13
N ASN A 118 -3.65 -7.42 1.32
CA ASN A 118 -3.71 -7.50 -0.15
C ASN A 118 -2.33 -7.85 -0.73
N LEU A 119 -2.27 -8.26 -2.00
CA LEU A 119 -1.00 -8.68 -2.62
C LEU A 119 0.00 -7.54 -2.77
N GLN A 120 -0.43 -6.28 -2.83
CA GLN A 120 0.51 -5.15 -2.88
C GLN A 120 1.24 -4.96 -1.54
N GLN A 121 0.56 -5.20 -0.42
CA GLN A 121 1.15 -5.14 0.92
C GLN A 121 2.17 -6.25 1.12
N VAL A 122 1.86 -7.49 0.69
CA VAL A 122 2.77 -8.64 0.85
C VAL A 122 3.81 -8.77 -0.29
N GLY A 123 3.56 -8.12 -1.43
CA GLY A 123 4.33 -8.19 -2.67
C GLY A 123 3.92 -9.38 -3.56
N SER A 124 4.04 -10.61 -3.05
CA SER A 124 3.53 -11.83 -3.68
C SER A 124 3.16 -12.86 -2.61
N LYS A 125 2.53 -13.99 -2.99
CA LYS A 125 2.18 -15.04 -2.04
C LYS A 125 3.40 -15.79 -1.51
N GLU A 126 4.51 -15.76 -2.24
CA GLU A 126 5.76 -16.46 -1.98
C GLU A 126 6.73 -15.62 -1.13
N ASN A 127 6.51 -14.30 -1.08
CA ASN A 127 7.35 -13.42 -0.28
C ASN A 127 7.26 -13.76 1.22
N PRO A 128 8.39 -13.88 1.92
CA PRO A 128 8.40 -14.19 3.33
C PRO A 128 7.84 -13.03 4.15
N LEU A 129 6.89 -13.35 5.03
CA LEU A 129 6.38 -12.46 6.07
C LEU A 129 7.00 -12.85 7.41
N MET A 130 7.40 -11.84 8.16
CA MET A 130 7.78 -12.02 9.56
C MET A 130 6.55 -11.78 10.42
N ILE A 131 6.17 -12.80 11.20
CA ILE A 131 5.02 -12.75 12.12
C ILE A 131 5.58 -12.85 13.52
N GLU A 132 5.49 -11.76 14.27
CA GLU A 132 6.04 -11.62 15.61
C GLU A 132 4.89 -11.54 16.62
N CYS A 133 4.93 -12.41 17.63
CA CYS A 133 4.04 -12.34 18.78
C CYS A 133 4.72 -11.54 19.89
N PHE A 134 4.05 -10.48 20.34
CA PHE A 134 4.53 -9.61 21.40
C PHE A 134 3.58 -9.66 22.59
N ASN A 135 4.14 -9.53 23.80
CA ASN A 135 3.38 -9.23 25.00
C ASN A 135 3.24 -7.72 25.16
N PHE A 136 2.00 -7.22 25.26
CA PHE A 136 1.74 -5.80 25.40
C PHE A 136 2.25 -5.27 26.75
N SER A 137 2.79 -4.05 26.72
CA SER A 137 3.21 -3.31 27.89
C SER A 137 2.78 -1.85 27.74
N SER A 138 2.22 -1.30 28.80
CA SER A 138 1.67 0.06 28.82
C SER A 138 2.73 1.16 28.61
N ASN A 139 4.01 0.86 28.84
CA ASN A 139 5.12 1.79 28.62
C ASN A 139 5.56 1.90 27.14
N GLY A 140 4.92 1.14 26.24
CA GLY A 140 5.22 1.11 24.81
C GLY A 140 6.40 0.20 24.42
N LYS A 141 7.14 -0.34 25.37
CA LYS A 141 8.20 -1.32 25.14
C LYS A 141 7.61 -2.73 25.30
N HIS A 142 7.18 -3.30 24.20
CA HIS A 142 6.58 -4.64 24.15
C HIS A 142 7.66 -5.72 24.13
N ASP A 143 7.40 -6.82 24.84
CA ASP A 143 8.35 -7.93 24.94
C ASP A 143 8.06 -8.97 23.85
N LEU A 144 9.10 -9.37 23.11
CA LEU A 144 8.96 -10.41 22.09
C LEU A 144 8.73 -11.76 22.78
N VAL A 145 7.60 -12.40 22.48
CA VAL A 145 7.30 -13.76 22.93
C VAL A 145 7.93 -14.76 21.97
N GLY A 146 7.81 -14.53 20.67
CA GLY A 146 8.39 -15.38 19.64
C GLY A 146 8.03 -14.92 18.23
N LYS A 147 8.67 -15.48 17.22
CA LYS A 147 8.37 -15.16 15.82
C LYS A 147 8.44 -16.37 14.89
N ILE A 148 7.75 -16.29 13.76
CA ILE A 148 7.88 -17.20 12.63
C ILE A 148 8.16 -16.40 11.36
N VAL A 149 8.72 -17.06 10.35
CA VAL A 149 8.87 -16.50 9.01
C VAL A 149 8.20 -17.46 8.04
N LYS A 150 7.12 -17.02 7.40
CA LYS A 150 6.32 -17.80 6.46
C LYS A 150 5.77 -16.88 5.37
N SER A 151 5.66 -17.41 4.16
CA SER A 151 4.94 -16.77 3.06
C SER A 151 3.42 -16.99 3.19
N VAL A 152 2.62 -16.22 2.45
CA VAL A 152 1.15 -16.40 2.44
C VAL A 152 0.77 -17.78 1.92
N ALA A 153 1.49 -18.30 0.92
CA ALA A 153 1.28 -19.66 0.41
C ALA A 153 1.52 -20.74 1.48
N GLU A 154 2.53 -20.56 2.34
CA GLU A 154 2.80 -21.48 3.45
C GLU A 154 1.72 -21.38 4.54
N LEU A 155 1.23 -20.18 4.85
CA LEU A 155 0.12 -19.96 5.79
C LEU A 155 -1.18 -20.60 5.29
N GLU A 156 -1.45 -20.50 3.99
CA GLU A 156 -2.57 -21.18 3.33
C GLU A 156 -2.44 -22.71 3.45
N ASN A 157 -1.24 -23.26 3.29
CA ASN A 157 -0.99 -24.69 3.50
C ASN A 157 -1.14 -25.11 4.97
N MET A 158 -0.73 -24.26 5.92
CA MET A 158 -0.94 -24.50 7.35
C MET A 158 -2.44 -24.61 7.68
N TYR A 159 -3.26 -23.72 7.11
CA TYR A 159 -4.73 -23.79 7.25
C TYR A 159 -5.29 -25.12 6.71
N HIS A 160 -4.94 -25.52 5.49
CA HIS A 160 -5.46 -26.75 4.89
C HIS A 160 -5.00 -28.03 5.61
N SER A 161 -3.78 -28.03 6.15
CA SER A 161 -3.24 -29.18 6.89
C SER A 161 -3.68 -29.21 8.35
N GLY A 162 -4.16 -28.10 8.90
CA GLY A 162 -4.49 -27.95 10.33
C GLY A 162 -3.26 -27.94 11.24
N ASN A 163 -2.04 -27.81 10.68
CA ASN A 163 -0.80 -27.85 11.44
C ASN A 163 -0.42 -26.46 11.97
N GLY A 164 0.10 -26.44 13.19
CA GLY A 164 0.72 -25.26 13.79
C GLY A 164 2.20 -25.18 13.48
N GLU A 165 2.76 -23.97 13.55
CA GLU A 165 4.19 -23.72 13.47
C GLU A 165 4.72 -23.28 14.83
N ASN A 166 5.84 -23.85 15.25
CA ASN A 166 6.51 -23.44 16.49
C ASN A 166 7.17 -22.07 16.33
N PHE A 167 6.96 -21.21 17.31
CA PHE A 167 7.71 -19.96 17.39
C PHE A 167 9.20 -20.21 17.64
N PHE A 168 10.04 -19.29 17.19
CA PHE A 168 11.43 -19.24 17.61
C PHE A 168 11.83 -17.86 18.11
N VAL A 169 12.87 -17.82 18.93
CA VAL A 169 13.55 -16.59 19.37
C VAL A 169 15.04 -16.64 19.04
N PRO A 170 15.72 -15.48 18.90
CA PRO A 170 17.18 -15.45 18.82
C PRO A 170 17.77 -16.09 20.09
N ALA A 171 18.69 -17.03 19.95
CA ALA A 171 19.26 -17.72 21.11
C ALA A 171 20.05 -16.74 22.00
N SER A 172 19.82 -16.82 23.31
CA SER A 172 20.40 -15.91 24.30
C SER A 172 21.90 -16.15 24.58
N ASN A 173 22.40 -17.37 24.32
CA ASN A 173 23.64 -17.89 24.92
C ASN A 173 24.64 -18.52 23.93
N ALA A 174 24.53 -18.30 22.63
CA ALA A 174 25.47 -18.91 21.68
C ALA A 174 26.63 -17.96 21.35
N HIS A 175 27.84 -18.50 21.39
CA HIS A 175 29.05 -17.93 20.76
C HIS A 175 28.92 -17.74 19.23
N ASP A 176 27.76 -18.06 18.67
CA ASP A 176 27.44 -18.04 17.25
C ASP A 176 26.14 -17.26 17.05
N CYS A 177 26.24 -16.09 16.42
CA CYS A 177 25.22 -15.04 16.35
C CYS A 177 23.98 -15.39 15.49
N HIS A 178 23.85 -16.65 15.07
CA HIS A 178 22.82 -17.12 14.15
C HIS A 178 21.95 -18.28 14.67
N SER A 179 22.19 -18.78 15.88
CA SER A 179 21.39 -19.89 16.43
C SER A 179 20.00 -19.42 16.88
N LYS A 180 18.99 -20.27 16.65
CA LYS A 180 17.57 -20.04 16.96
C LYS A 180 17.11 -21.05 18.00
N GLU A 181 16.39 -20.59 19.02
CA GLU A 181 15.73 -21.44 20.02
C GLU A 181 14.27 -21.63 19.62
N VAL A 182 13.86 -22.89 19.42
CA VAL A 182 12.48 -23.25 19.05
C VAL A 182 11.66 -23.43 20.34
N LEU A 183 10.53 -22.75 20.42
CA LEU A 183 9.63 -22.73 21.58
C LEU A 183 8.54 -23.79 21.47
N LYS A 184 7.90 -24.14 22.59
CA LYS A 184 6.70 -24.99 22.56
C LYS A 184 5.48 -24.23 22.06
N SER A 185 5.48 -22.91 22.22
CA SER A 185 4.42 -22.03 21.74
C SER A 185 4.24 -22.17 20.22
N GLN A 186 3.00 -22.39 19.79
CA GLN A 186 2.66 -22.57 18.37
C GLN A 186 1.70 -21.48 17.88
N VAL A 187 1.75 -21.20 16.58
CA VAL A 187 0.81 -20.36 15.85
C VAL A 187 0.15 -21.14 14.73
N TYR A 188 -1.13 -20.87 14.52
CA TYR A 188 -1.99 -21.55 13.57
C TYR A 188 -2.77 -20.53 12.75
N VAL A 189 -3.23 -20.98 11.59
CA VAL A 189 -4.20 -20.27 10.75
C VAL A 189 -5.52 -21.04 10.83
N GLU A 190 -6.48 -20.55 11.61
CA GLU A 190 -7.78 -21.21 11.78
C GLU A 190 -8.72 -20.97 10.60
N LYS A 191 -8.56 -19.83 9.93
CA LYS A 191 -9.33 -19.49 8.72
C LYS A 191 -8.41 -18.82 7.72
N TYR A 192 -8.52 -19.24 6.47
CA TYR A 192 -7.96 -18.56 5.31
C TYR A 192 -9.05 -18.41 4.26
N LEU A 193 -9.23 -17.19 3.74
CA LEU A 193 -10.20 -16.91 2.70
C LEU A 193 -9.62 -15.88 1.72
N GLU A 194 -9.54 -16.26 0.44
CA GLU A 194 -9.18 -15.35 -0.64
C GLU A 194 -10.45 -14.81 -1.28
N ASN A 195 -10.60 -13.49 -1.26
CA ASN A 195 -11.74 -12.77 -1.82
C ASN A 195 -11.26 -11.74 -2.84
N SER A 196 -12.06 -11.50 -3.87
CA SER A 196 -11.88 -10.34 -4.73
C SER A 196 -12.73 -9.18 -4.23
N ARG A 197 -12.17 -7.97 -4.16
CA ARG A 197 -12.96 -6.76 -3.91
C ARG A 197 -12.88 -5.80 -5.10
N HIS A 198 -13.95 -5.03 -5.25
CA HIS A 198 -13.97 -3.91 -6.17
C HIS A 198 -12.89 -2.90 -5.76
N THR A 199 -11.99 -2.62 -6.68
CA THR A 199 -10.91 -1.65 -6.50
C THR A 199 -11.42 -0.25 -6.79
N PHE A 200 -10.63 0.77 -6.44
CA PHE A 200 -10.93 2.15 -6.79
C PHE A 200 -11.18 2.31 -8.31
N ILE A 201 -10.38 1.64 -9.14
CA ILE A 201 -10.48 1.67 -10.60
C ILE A 201 -11.79 1.05 -11.09
N ASP A 202 -12.29 0.01 -10.42
CA ASP A 202 -13.60 -0.58 -10.76
C ASP A 202 -14.73 0.44 -10.60
N TYR A 203 -14.71 1.25 -9.54
CA TYR A 203 -15.72 2.30 -9.35
C TYR A 203 -15.61 3.40 -10.42
N ILE A 204 -14.40 3.89 -10.70
CA ILE A 204 -14.17 4.95 -11.68
C ILE A 204 -14.58 4.50 -13.09
N SER A 205 -14.16 3.29 -13.51
CA SER A 205 -14.51 2.75 -14.83
C SER A 205 -16.00 2.38 -14.97
N ALA A 206 -16.69 2.11 -13.86
CA ALA A 206 -18.15 1.96 -13.81
C ALA A 206 -18.91 3.30 -13.85
N GLY A 207 -18.21 4.44 -13.94
CA GLY A 207 -18.82 5.76 -14.09
C GLY A 207 -18.92 6.58 -12.80
N CYS A 208 -18.28 6.14 -11.70
CA CYS A 208 -18.15 6.98 -10.51
C CYS A 208 -17.27 8.19 -10.82
N GLN A 209 -17.77 9.40 -10.52
CA GLN A 209 -17.05 10.65 -10.73
C GLN A 209 -16.63 11.25 -9.40
N LEU A 210 -15.42 11.80 -9.36
CA LEU A 210 -14.91 12.56 -8.22
C LEU A 210 -15.06 14.05 -8.53
N ASN A 211 -15.87 14.75 -7.74
CA ASN A 211 -16.08 16.18 -7.86
C ASN A 211 -15.29 16.92 -6.79
N LEU A 212 -14.44 17.85 -7.21
CA LEU A 212 -13.71 18.72 -6.31
C LEU A 212 -14.58 19.93 -5.95
N MET A 213 -14.70 20.22 -4.65
CA MET A 213 -15.32 21.44 -4.14
C MET A 213 -14.32 22.21 -3.31
N VAL A 214 -14.21 23.51 -3.55
CA VAL A 214 -13.27 24.39 -2.83
C VAL A 214 -14.06 25.50 -2.15
N ALA A 215 -13.77 25.71 -0.87
CA ALA A 215 -14.27 26.83 -0.09
C ALA A 215 -13.09 27.69 0.35
N ILE A 216 -13.13 28.97 0.02
CA ILE A 216 -12.06 29.93 0.33
C ILE A 216 -12.47 30.77 1.53
N ASP A 217 -11.59 30.86 2.51
CA ASP A 217 -11.79 31.69 3.69
C ASP A 217 -11.57 33.18 3.36
N TYR A 218 -12.63 33.97 3.44
CA TYR A 218 -12.62 35.43 3.26
C TYR A 218 -12.77 36.19 4.60
N THR A 219 -12.44 35.57 5.73
CA THR A 219 -12.42 36.24 7.04
C THR A 219 -11.35 37.33 7.11
N ALA A 220 -11.60 38.34 7.95
CA ALA A 220 -10.73 39.51 8.09
C ALA A 220 -9.31 39.20 8.60
N SER A 221 -9.08 38.06 9.25
CA SER A 221 -7.76 37.61 9.69
C SER A 221 -6.76 37.41 8.55
N ASN A 222 -7.23 37.26 7.31
CA ASN A 222 -6.38 37.14 6.12
C ASN A 222 -5.71 38.47 5.70
N GLY A 223 -6.04 39.58 6.35
CA GLY A 223 -5.55 40.91 6.00
C GLY A 223 -6.22 41.50 4.77
N ASN A 224 -5.88 42.75 4.44
CA ASN A 224 -6.43 43.45 3.29
C ASN A 224 -5.73 42.96 2.00
N PRO A 225 -6.46 42.44 0.99
CA PRO A 225 -5.86 41.88 -0.23
C PRO A 225 -5.01 42.86 -1.05
N ARG A 226 -5.07 44.17 -0.78
CA ARG A 226 -4.22 45.19 -1.41
C ARG A 226 -2.82 45.29 -0.80
N LEU A 227 -2.60 44.68 0.37
CA LEU A 227 -1.35 44.75 1.09
C LEU A 227 -0.51 43.49 0.82
N PRO A 228 0.82 43.63 0.62
CA PRO A 228 1.70 42.50 0.30
C PRO A 228 1.79 41.39 1.36
N ASP A 229 1.38 41.67 2.60
CA ASP A 229 1.37 40.74 3.73
C ASP A 229 0.07 39.93 3.85
N SER A 230 -0.96 40.25 3.04
CA SER A 230 -2.22 39.51 3.03
C SER A 230 -2.09 38.13 2.38
N LEU A 231 -2.79 37.15 2.93
CA LEU A 231 -2.89 35.81 2.34
C LEU A 231 -3.63 35.79 1.00
N HIS A 232 -4.45 36.83 0.74
CA HIS A 232 -5.17 37.06 -0.52
C HIS A 232 -4.47 38.03 -1.46
N TYR A 233 -3.26 38.48 -1.13
CA TYR A 233 -2.52 39.41 -1.98
C TYR A 233 -2.30 38.83 -3.38
N ILE A 234 -2.53 39.65 -4.41
CA ILE A 234 -2.29 39.28 -5.81
C ILE A 234 -0.98 39.94 -6.23
N ASP A 235 0.08 39.13 -6.33
CA ASP A 235 1.42 39.62 -6.67
C ASP A 235 1.47 40.06 -8.16
N PRO A 236 1.85 41.33 -8.45
CA PRO A 236 1.95 41.83 -9.83
C PRO A 236 2.96 41.07 -10.70
N SER A 237 3.93 40.35 -10.11
CA SER A 237 4.87 39.50 -10.83
C SER A 237 4.25 38.18 -11.33
N GLY A 238 3.00 37.90 -10.97
CA GLY A 238 2.31 36.65 -11.29
C GLY A 238 2.60 35.50 -10.31
N ARG A 239 3.29 35.78 -9.20
CA ARG A 239 3.55 34.79 -8.15
C ARG A 239 2.23 34.40 -7.44
N PRO A 240 1.85 33.11 -7.40
CA PRO A 240 0.62 32.70 -6.73
C PRO A 240 0.75 32.85 -5.20
N ASN A 241 -0.31 33.33 -4.54
CA ASN A 241 -0.41 33.40 -3.08
C ASN A 241 -0.71 32.03 -2.44
N ALA A 242 -0.89 31.98 -1.12
CA ALA A 242 -1.09 30.72 -0.39
C ALA A 242 -2.34 29.95 -0.88
N TYR A 243 -3.47 30.65 -1.06
CA TYR A 243 -4.71 30.05 -1.56
C TYR A 243 -4.56 29.62 -3.02
N GLN A 244 -3.95 30.44 -3.87
CA GLN A 244 -3.70 30.10 -5.28
C GLN A 244 -2.76 28.91 -5.43
N ARG A 245 -1.73 28.78 -4.58
CA ARG A 245 -0.82 27.63 -4.59
C ARG A 245 -1.52 26.34 -4.14
N GLY A 246 -2.23 26.39 -3.02
CA GLY A 246 -3.01 25.25 -2.51
C GLY A 246 -4.01 24.75 -3.55
N ASN A 247 -4.62 25.71 -4.24
CA ASN A 247 -5.42 25.46 -5.42
C ASN A 247 -4.57 24.77 -6.53
N THR A 248 -3.56 25.44 -7.11
CA THR A 248 -2.83 24.94 -8.30
C THR A 248 -2.12 23.59 -8.12
N GLY A 249 -1.86 23.15 -6.88
CA GLY A 249 -1.38 21.81 -6.58
C GLY A 249 -2.43 20.71 -6.86
N ASP A 250 -3.70 20.98 -6.53
CA ASP A 250 -4.82 20.06 -6.71
C ASP A 250 -5.47 20.14 -8.11
N TRP A 251 -5.45 21.31 -8.79
CA TRP A 251 -6.13 21.53 -10.08
C TRP A 251 -5.51 20.85 -11.31
N ARG A 252 -4.31 20.24 -11.22
CA ARG A 252 -3.66 19.63 -12.40
C ARG A 252 -4.40 18.41 -12.96
N TYR A 253 -5.39 17.88 -12.23
CA TYR A 253 -6.12 16.66 -12.57
C TYR A 253 -7.62 16.84 -12.79
N THR A 254 -8.11 18.07 -12.97
CA THR A 254 -9.55 18.33 -13.13
C THR A 254 -9.81 19.27 -14.31
N THR A 255 -10.59 18.80 -15.28
CA THR A 255 -11.21 19.67 -16.29
C THR A 255 -12.31 20.48 -15.61
N VAL A 256 -12.16 21.80 -15.58
CA VAL A 256 -13.22 22.72 -15.12
C VAL A 256 -14.22 22.89 -16.27
N LEU A 257 -15.50 22.61 -16.02
CA LEU A 257 -16.62 22.99 -16.89
C LEU A 257 -16.89 24.49 -16.78
#